data_AF-X1QST4-F1
#
_entry.id   AF-X1QST4-F1
#
_cell.length_a   1.000
_cell.length_b   1.000
_cell.length_c   1.000
_cell.angle_alpha   90.00
_cell.angle_beta   90.00
_cell.angle_gamma   90.00
#
_symmetry.space_group_name_H-M   'P 1'
#
loop_
_entity.id
_entity.type
_entity.pdbx_description
1 polymer ?
#
loop_
_entity_poly.entity_id
_entity_poly.type
_entity_poly.pdbx_seq_one_letter_code
_entity_poly.pdbx_strand_id
1 'polypeptide(L)' 'MKKLVSFLYKLARGLNDIQKVSTGDPKKITRRVKNKVIGRKIIRRIW' A
#
# COMPACT_ATOMS: atom_id res chain seq x y z
N MET A 1 -23.71 2.04 1.24
CA MET A 1 -22.82 2.46 0.13
C MET A 1 -21.38 2.79 0.55
N LYS A 2 -21.13 3.57 1.62
CA LYS A 2 -19.76 4.00 2.03
C LYS A 2 -18.73 2.88 2.28
N LYS A 3 -19.16 1.71 2.77
CA LYS A 3 -18.27 0.55 3.03
C LYS A 3 -17.78 -0.14 1.75
N LEU A 4 -18.61 -0.20 0.72
CA LEU A 4 -18.28 -0.88 -0.54
C LEU A 4 -17.31 -0.02 -1.37
N VAL A 5 -17.55 1.29 -1.44
CA VAL A 5 -16.64 2.26 -2.08
C VAL A 5 -15.27 2.27 -1.39
N SER A 6 -15.23 2.28 -0.05
CA SER A 6 -13.97 2.24 0.69
C SER A 6 -13.22 0.91 0.56
N PHE A 7 -13.93 -0.20 0.34
CA PHE A 7 -13.34 -1.50 0.05
C PHE A 7 -12.69 -1.53 -1.35
N LEU A 8 -13.44 -1.13 -2.38
CA LEU A 8 -12.95 -1.04 -3.76
C LEU A 8 -11.75 -0.08 -3.88
N TYR A 9 -11.79 1.04 -3.16
CA TYR A 9 -10.69 1.99 -3.11
C TYR A 9 -9.40 1.40 -2.49
N LYS A 10 -9.54 0.57 -1.45
CA LYS A 10 -8.40 -0.14 -0.84
C LYS A 10 -7.85 -1.21 -1.78
N LEU A 11 -8.71 -1.93 -2.50
CA LEU A 11 -8.32 -2.92 -3.49
C LEU A 11 -7.59 -2.28 -4.68
N ALA A 12 -8.13 -1.20 -5.25
CA ALA A 12 -7.51 -0.47 -6.35
C ALA A 12 -6.11 0.05 -5.97
N ARG A 13 -5.92 0.51 -4.72
CA ARG A 13 -4.58 0.85 -4.21
C ARG A 13 -3.65 -0.36 -4.12
N GLY A 14 -4.14 -1.50 -3.65
CA GLY A 14 -3.35 -2.73 -3.55
C GLY A 14 -2.92 -3.23 -4.93
N LEU A 15 -3.84 -3.25 -5.89
CA LEU A 15 -3.57 -3.64 -7.27
C LEU A 15 -2.59 -2.70 -7.96
N ASN A 16 -2.69 -1.39 -7.74
CA ASN A 16 -1.71 -0.43 -8.26
C ASN A 16 -0.31 -0.61 -7.66
N ASP A 17 -0.22 -0.94 -6.37
CA ASP A 17 1.06 -1.26 -5.76
C ASP A 17 1.64 -2.54 -6.38
N ILE A 18 0.83 -3.58 -6.57
CA ILE A 18 1.22 -4.87 -7.17
C ILE A 18 1.62 -4.71 -8.64
N GLN A 19 0.87 -3.94 -9.44
CA GLN A 19 1.26 -3.66 -10.83
C GLN A 19 2.60 -2.93 -10.90
N LYS A 20 2.83 -1.95 -10.03
CA LYS A 20 4.13 -1.27 -9.89
C LYS A 20 5.22 -2.20 -9.33
N VAL A 21 4.84 -3.26 -8.61
CA VAL A 21 5.73 -4.35 -8.21
C VAL A 21 6.17 -5.19 -9.41
N SER A 22 5.26 -5.48 -10.31
CA SER A 22 5.54 -6.28 -11.50
C SER A 22 6.28 -5.52 -12.60
N THR A 23 6.34 -4.17 -12.56
CA THR A 23 7.03 -3.35 -13.59
C THR A 23 8.57 -3.35 -13.50
N GLY A 24 9.17 -4.14 -12.59
CA GLY A 24 10.53 -4.66 -12.83
C GLY A 24 11.70 -4.13 -11.99
N ASP A 25 11.48 -3.43 -10.86
CA ASP A 25 12.59 -2.96 -10.02
C ASP A 25 12.42 -3.36 -8.53
N PRO A 26 12.70 -4.63 -8.18
CA PRO A 26 12.40 -5.24 -6.87
C PRO A 26 12.93 -4.45 -5.66
N LYS A 27 14.01 -3.68 -5.86
CA LYS A 27 14.62 -2.83 -4.84
C LYS A 27 13.77 -1.60 -4.49
N LYS A 28 13.12 -0.98 -5.48
CA LYS A 28 12.22 0.18 -5.26
C LYS A 28 10.92 -0.26 -4.58
N ILE A 29 10.49 -1.48 -4.88
CA ILE A 29 9.26 -2.09 -4.37
C ILE A 29 9.37 -2.44 -2.91
N THR A 30 10.40 -3.20 -2.56
CA THR A 30 10.70 -3.56 -1.17
C THR A 30 10.85 -2.31 -0.31
N ARG A 31 11.49 -1.25 -0.83
CA ARG A 31 11.60 0.05 -0.15
C ARG A 31 10.24 0.72 0.07
N ARG A 32 9.35 0.73 -0.94
CA ARG A 32 7.99 1.28 -0.81
C ARG A 32 7.13 0.49 0.17
N VAL A 33 7.13 -0.84 0.07
CA VAL A 33 6.37 -1.73 0.97
C VAL A 33 6.88 -1.55 2.40
N LYS A 34 8.21 -1.57 2.60
CA LYS A 34 8.84 -1.30 3.90
C LYS A 34 8.39 0.04 4.46
N ASN A 35 8.48 1.13 3.69
CA ASN A 35 8.04 2.46 4.15
C ASN A 35 6.53 2.54 4.43
N LYS A 36 5.69 1.83 3.68
CA LYS A 36 4.23 1.79 3.88
C LYS A 36 3.84 1.00 5.12
N VAL A 37 4.52 -0.12 5.38
CA VAL A 37 4.32 -0.93 6.59
C VAL A 37 4.84 -0.19 7.81
N ILE A 38 6.07 0.35 7.75
CA ILE A 38 6.67 1.15 8.82
C ILE A 38 5.81 2.37 9.11
N GLY A 39 5.44 3.15 8.09
CA GLY A 39 4.56 4.30 8.24
C GLY A 39 3.22 3.92 8.88
N ARG A 40 2.56 2.84 8.44
CA ARG A 40 1.30 2.38 9.06
C ARG A 40 1.46 1.87 10.48
N LYS A 41 2.60 1.29 10.84
CA LYS A 41 2.84 0.68 12.17
C LYS A 41 3.36 1.71 13.18
N ILE A 42 4.17 2.65 12.74
CA ILE A 42 4.75 3.73 13.55
C ILE A 42 3.74 4.88 13.72
N ILE A 43 3.10 5.35 12.65
CA ILE A 43 2.13 6.46 12.75
C ILE A 43 0.96 6.07 13.65
N ARG A 44 0.47 4.83 13.57
CA ARG A 44 -0.59 4.31 14.47
C ARG A 44 -0.18 4.18 15.94
N ARG A 45 1.11 4.22 16.24
CA ARG A 45 1.63 4.09 17.59
C ARG A 45 1.93 5.45 18.21
N ILE A 46 2.08 6.48 17.38
CA ILE A 46 2.39 7.86 17.76
C ILE A 46 1.11 8.72 17.77
N TRP A 47 0.10 8.37 16.96
CA TRP A 47 -1.22 9.01 16.90
C TRP A 47 -2.29 8.03 17.36
#